data_AF-A0A151M3R1-F1
#
_entry.id   AF-A0A151M3R1-F1
#
_cell.length_a   1.000
_cell.length_b   1.000
_cell.length_c   1.000
_cell.angle_alpha   90.00
_cell.angle_beta   90.00
_cell.angle_gamma   90.00
#
_symmetry.space_group_name_H-M   'P 1'
#
loop_
_entity.id
_entity.type
_entity.pdbx_description
1 polymer ?
#
loop_
_entity_poly.entity_id
_entity_poly.type
_entity_poly.pdbx_seq_one_letter_code
_entity_poly.pdbx_strand_id
1 'polypeptide(L)'
;MQSSALGPTDVLRQNLQVLTQIQDSQQQMLDRQQDWLWHSLVTFKMPKMTRDDDPEAYIEAFEWHALMTGLDKGYWVSQLVVLVVGKAQAAYCALSRDDARDYENVKAAILYRLEINPECYSRLFHAKKRA
;
A
#
# COMPACT_ATOMS: atom_id res chain seq x y z
N MET A 1 -39.14 -22.57 -32.27
CA MET A 1 -38.14 -22.54 -31.18
C MET A 1 -38.90 -22.22 -29.90
N GLN A 2 -39.16 -23.20 -29.04
CA GLN A 2 -39.93 -22.98 -27.81
C GLN A 2 -39.02 -22.35 -26.77
N SER A 3 -39.38 -21.14 -26.33
CA SER A 3 -38.82 -20.50 -25.15
C SER A 3 -39.32 -21.28 -23.93
N SER A 4 -38.45 -22.09 -23.33
CA SER A 4 -38.76 -22.84 -22.12
C SER A 4 -38.88 -21.83 -20.98
N ALA A 5 -40.11 -21.49 -20.59
CA ALA A 5 -40.37 -20.64 -19.44
C ALA A 5 -39.84 -21.37 -18.18
N LEU A 6 -38.83 -20.78 -17.54
CA LEU A 6 -38.28 -21.26 -16.26
C LEU A 6 -39.42 -21.41 -15.25
N GLY A 7 -39.58 -22.62 -14.72
CA GLY A 7 -40.63 -22.91 -13.75
C GLY A 7 -40.39 -22.14 -12.45
N PRO A 8 -41.43 -21.94 -11.62
CA PRO A 8 -41.30 -21.26 -10.32
C PRO A 8 -40.18 -21.85 -9.44
N THR A 9 -39.97 -23.16 -9.52
CA THR A 9 -38.93 -23.90 -8.79
C THR A 9 -37.52 -23.60 -9.31
N ASP A 10 -37.36 -23.38 -10.61
CA ASP A 10 -36.06 -23.04 -11.21
C ASP A 10 -35.65 -21.62 -10.83
N VAL A 11 -36.61 -20.68 -10.79
CA VAL A 11 -36.38 -19.31 -10.33
C VAL A 11 -35.96 -19.28 -8.86
N LEU A 12 -36.60 -20.08 -8.00
CA LEU A 12 -36.21 -20.19 -6.59
C LEU A 12 -34.80 -20.75 -6.43
N ARG A 13 -34.43 -21.78 -7.20
CA ARG A 13 -33.07 -22.34 -7.20
C ARG A 13 -32.03 -21.30 -7.63
N GLN A 14 -32.32 -20.56 -8.69
CA GLN A 14 -31.44 -19.51 -9.20
C GLN A 14 -31.21 -18.40 -8.16
N ASN A 15 -32.28 -17.95 -7.50
CA ASN A 15 -32.19 -16.92 -6.47
C ASN A 15 -31.37 -17.40 -5.27
N LEU A 16 -31.55 -18.66 -4.84
CA LEU A 16 -30.76 -19.24 -3.76
C LEU A 16 -29.26 -19.21 -4.10
N GLN A 17 -28.92 -19.60 -5.33
CA GLN A 17 -27.54 -19.61 -5.82
C GLN A 17 -26.92 -18.21 -5.87
N VAL A 18 -27.69 -17.21 -6.30
CA VAL A 18 -27.23 -15.80 -6.32
C VAL A 18 -26.98 -15.28 -4.91
N LEU A 19 -27.86 -15.59 -3.95
CA LEU A 19 -27.69 -15.19 -2.56
C LEU A 19 -26.43 -15.82 -1.95
N THR A 20 -26.13 -17.09 -2.25
CA THR A 20 -24.89 -17.73 -1.81
C THR A 20 -23.66 -17.03 -2.40
N GLN A 21 -23.66 -16.71 -3.69
CA GLN A 21 -22.54 -16.00 -4.32
C GLN A 21 -22.32 -14.60 -3.74
N ILE A 22 -23.40 -13.88 -3.43
CA ILE A 22 -23.31 -12.56 -2.78
C ILE A 22 -22.68 -12.70 -1.41
N GLN A 23 -23.12 -13.69 -0.62
CA GLN A 23 -22.59 -13.93 0.71
C GLN A 23 -21.11 -14.33 0.68
N ASP A 24 -20.71 -15.21 -0.23
CA ASP A 24 -19.31 -15.61 -0.41
C ASP A 24 -18.42 -14.41 -0.80
N SER A 25 -18.93 -13.55 -1.69
CA SER A 25 -18.23 -12.33 -2.11
C SER A 25 -18.07 -11.35 -0.95
N GLN A 26 -19.10 -11.20 -0.10
CA GLN A 26 -19.03 -10.35 1.09
C GLN A 26 -18.05 -10.92 2.14
N GLN A 27 -18.06 -12.23 2.36
CA GLN A 27 -17.13 -12.89 3.28
C GLN A 27 -15.69 -12.72 2.80
N GLN A 28 -15.43 -12.96 1.51
CA GLN A 28 -14.11 -12.78 0.93
C GLN A 28 -13.62 -11.32 1.03
N MET A 29 -14.52 -10.35 0.85
CA MET A 29 -14.17 -8.94 1.03
C MET A 29 -13.83 -8.62 2.48
N LEU A 30 -14.57 -9.16 3.45
CA LEU A 30 -14.29 -9.01 4.88
C LEU A 30 -12.96 -9.65 5.27
N ASP A 31 -12.69 -10.86 4.80
CA ASP A 31 -11.44 -11.56 5.08
C ASP A 31 -10.24 -10.78 4.52
N ARG A 32 -10.35 -10.24 3.30
CA ARG A 32 -9.32 -9.36 2.71
C ARG A 32 -9.12 -8.08 3.51
N GLN A 33 -10.19 -7.48 4.03
CA GLN A 33 -10.08 -6.30 4.88
C GLN A 33 -9.44 -6.62 6.24
N GLN A 34 -9.75 -7.77 6.83
CA GLN A 34 -9.11 -8.20 8.07
C GLN A 34 -7.64 -8.53 7.86
N ASP A 35 -7.30 -9.25 6.79
CA ASP A 35 -5.93 -9.54 6.38
C ASP A 35 -5.12 -8.24 6.21
N TRP A 36 -5.71 -7.25 5.52
CA TRP A 36 -5.16 -5.90 5.42
C TRP A 36 -4.91 -5.26 6.79
N LEU A 37 -5.88 -5.31 7.70
CA LEU A 37 -5.73 -4.75 9.06
C LEU A 37 -4.65 -5.46 9.87
N TRP A 38 -4.59 -6.80 9.81
CA TRP A 38 -3.64 -7.62 10.54
C TRP A 38 -2.20 -7.38 10.08
N HIS A 39 -1.97 -7.27 8.78
CA HIS A 39 -0.65 -7.04 8.21
C HIS A 39 -0.23 -5.57 8.23
N SER A 40 -1.16 -4.63 8.14
CA SER A 40 -0.86 -3.19 8.11
C SER A 40 -0.67 -2.61 9.52
N LEU A 41 -1.66 -2.72 10.41
CA LEU A 41 -1.74 -1.81 11.57
C LEU A 41 -1.42 -2.45 12.92
N VAL A 42 -1.62 -3.76 13.07
CA VAL A 42 -1.59 -4.40 14.40
C VAL A 42 -0.19 -4.85 14.81
N THR A 43 0.71 -5.09 13.85
CA THR A 43 2.02 -5.73 14.12
C THR A 43 3.22 -4.83 13.80
N PHE A 44 3.11 -3.83 12.92
CA PHE A 44 4.23 -2.97 12.54
C PHE A 44 4.43 -1.85 13.55
N LYS A 45 5.34 -2.05 14.52
CA LYS A 45 5.57 -1.14 15.65
C LYS A 45 6.95 -0.49 15.58
N MET A 46 7.00 0.66 14.93
CA MET A 46 8.19 1.51 14.87
C MET A 46 7.87 2.89 15.48
N PRO A 47 8.79 3.52 16.24
CA PRO A 47 8.60 4.90 16.70
C PRO A 47 8.46 5.86 15.52
N LYS A 48 7.59 6.88 15.64
CA LYS A 48 7.51 7.94 14.63
C LYS A 48 8.84 8.69 14.53
N MET A 49 9.15 9.11 13.30
CA MET A 49 10.31 9.96 13.03
C MET A 49 10.19 11.27 13.81
N THR A 50 11.31 11.75 14.33
CA THR A 50 11.46 13.06 14.96
C THR A 50 12.14 14.04 14.00
N ARG A 51 12.26 15.31 14.41
CA ARG A 51 12.98 16.31 13.61
C ARG A 51 14.50 16.15 13.67
N ASP A 52 14.99 15.44 14.68
CA ASP A 52 16.41 15.25 14.96
C ASP A 52 16.93 13.92 14.38
N ASP A 53 16.03 13.05 13.92
CA ASP A 53 16.38 11.79 13.29
C ASP A 53 17.01 12.02 11.92
N ASP A 54 18.07 11.27 11.63
CA ASP A 54 18.62 11.19 10.28
C ASP A 54 17.65 10.43 9.35
N PRO A 55 17.21 11.02 8.23
CA PRO A 55 16.23 10.39 7.34
C PRO A 55 16.69 9.10 6.67
N GLU A 56 17.97 9.03 6.30
CA GLU A 56 18.54 7.86 5.62
C GLU A 56 18.57 6.68 6.61
N ALA A 57 19.13 6.90 7.80
CA ALA A 57 19.16 5.92 8.88
C ALA A 57 17.74 5.50 9.32
N TYR A 58 16.79 6.43 9.36
CA TYR A 58 15.40 6.12 9.72
C TYR A 58 14.73 5.22 8.66
N ILE A 59 14.91 5.53 7.37
CA ILE A 59 14.37 4.72 6.28
C ILE A 59 15.03 3.33 6.27
N GLU A 60 16.35 3.24 6.47
CA GLU A 60 17.05 1.96 6.56
C GLU A 60 16.50 1.12 7.73
N ALA A 61 16.31 1.72 8.91
CA ALA A 61 15.73 1.04 10.06
C ALA A 61 14.28 0.57 9.79
N PHE A 62 13.50 1.35 9.05
CA PHE A 62 12.16 0.97 8.61
C PHE A 62 12.19 -0.26 7.69
N GLU A 63 13.09 -0.28 6.71
CA GLU A 63 13.24 -1.40 5.76
C GLU A 63 13.65 -2.68 6.48
N TRP A 64 14.63 -2.60 7.38
CA TRP A 64 15.02 -3.73 8.22
C TRP A 64 13.87 -4.24 9.08
N HIS A 65 13.10 -3.34 9.69
CA HIS A 65 11.94 -3.73 10.50
C HIS A 65 10.88 -4.41 9.65
N ALA A 66 10.57 -3.87 8.46
CA ALA A 66 9.60 -4.43 7.52
C ALA A 66 9.97 -5.83 7.04
N LEU A 67 11.26 -6.06 6.76
CA LEU A 67 11.78 -7.38 6.43
C LEU A 67 11.65 -8.34 7.60
N MET A 68 12.02 -7.92 8.82
CA MET A 68 11.97 -8.77 10.01
C MET A 68 10.53 -9.15 10.40
N THR A 69 9.56 -8.26 10.22
CA THR A 69 8.15 -8.54 10.52
C THR A 69 7.40 -9.22 9.38
N GLY A 70 8.06 -9.44 8.22
CA GLY A 70 7.41 -9.99 7.04
C GLY A 70 6.32 -9.08 6.47
N LEU A 71 6.47 -7.76 6.59
CA LEU A 71 5.51 -6.80 6.04
C LEU A 71 5.55 -6.86 4.51
N ASP A 72 4.41 -7.13 3.88
CA ASP A 72 4.30 -7.11 2.42
C ASP A 72 4.68 -5.74 1.84
N LYS A 73 5.45 -5.75 0.74
CA LYS A 73 5.99 -4.53 0.12
C LYS A 73 4.89 -3.56 -0.36
N GLY A 74 3.70 -4.08 -0.69
CA GLY A 74 2.53 -3.27 -1.03
C GLY A 74 2.03 -2.37 0.10
N TYR A 75 2.37 -2.69 1.35
CA TYR A 75 1.99 -1.89 2.53
C TYR A 75 3.08 -0.94 3.02
N TRP A 76 4.29 -1.03 2.48
CA TRP A 76 5.43 -0.24 2.97
C TRP A 76 5.16 1.26 2.88
N VAL A 77 4.59 1.74 1.76
CA VAL A 77 4.26 3.17 1.63
C VAL A 77 3.26 3.61 2.69
N SER A 78 2.17 2.87 2.86
CA SER A 78 1.14 3.23 3.85
C SER A 78 1.67 3.27 5.27
N GLN A 79 2.62 2.38 5.61
CA GLN A 79 3.26 2.36 6.92
C GLN A 79 4.29 3.48 7.09
N LEU A 80 5.13 3.72 6.08
CA LEU A 80 6.15 4.75 6.15
C LEU A 80 5.52 6.14 6.29
N VAL A 81 4.45 6.44 5.53
CA VAL A 81 3.83 7.78 5.50
C VAL A 81 3.23 8.19 6.85
N VAL A 82 2.74 7.24 7.65
CA VAL A 82 2.20 7.55 9.00
C VAL A 82 3.28 7.71 10.06
N LEU A 83 4.50 7.23 9.77
CA LEU A 83 5.66 7.25 10.64
C LEU A 83 6.55 8.47 10.41
N VAL A 84 6.70 8.91 9.16
CA VAL A 84 7.49 10.10 8.82
C VAL A 84 6.73 11.39 9.13
N VAL A 85 7.47 12.46 9.44
CA VAL A 85 6.89 13.76 9.80
C VAL A 85 7.59 14.92 9.08
N GLY A 86 6.97 16.11 9.11
CA GLY A 86 7.61 17.35 8.67
C GLY A 86 8.00 17.32 7.19
N LYS A 87 9.28 17.56 6.89
CA LYS A 87 9.79 17.65 5.51
C LYS A 87 9.65 16.33 4.74
N ALA A 88 9.82 15.19 5.41
CA ALA A 88 9.62 13.86 4.84
C ALA A 88 8.16 13.66 4.41
N GLN A 89 7.22 13.96 5.30
CA GLN A 89 5.80 13.89 5.01
C GLN A 89 5.40 14.86 3.88
N ALA A 90 5.93 16.08 3.90
CA ALA A 90 5.71 17.05 2.84
C ALA A 90 6.22 16.56 1.48
N ALA A 91 7.35 15.83 1.45
CA ALA A 91 7.91 15.22 0.24
C ALA A 91 6.94 14.21 -0.38
N TYR A 92 6.39 13.32 0.43
CA TYR A 92 5.34 12.40 0.01
C TYR A 92 4.12 13.14 -0.55
N CYS A 93 3.63 14.16 0.16
CA CYS A 93 2.45 14.93 -0.28
C CYS A 93 2.64 15.68 -1.62
N ALA A 94 3.88 15.85 -2.07
CA ALA A 94 4.17 16.52 -3.34
C ALA A 94 4.34 15.57 -4.53
N LEU A 95 4.31 14.26 -4.30
CA LEU A 95 4.34 13.26 -5.36
C LEU A 95 3.02 13.22 -6.13
N SER A 96 3.10 12.80 -7.39
CA SER A 96 1.91 12.45 -8.16
C SER A 96 1.22 11.22 -7.53
N ARG A 97 -0.07 11.02 -7.83
CA ARG A 97 -0.82 9.87 -7.32
C ARG A 97 -0.22 8.52 -7.75
N ASP A 98 0.42 8.48 -8.91
CA ASP A 98 1.04 7.26 -9.44
C ASP A 98 2.39 7.02 -8.77
N ASP A 99 3.21 8.05 -8.61
CA ASP A 99 4.50 7.94 -7.94
C ASP A 99 4.34 7.63 -6.44
N ALA A 100 3.30 8.16 -5.80
CA ALA A 100 3.00 7.95 -4.39
C ALA A 100 2.56 6.50 -4.06
N ARG A 101 2.42 5.61 -5.05
CA ARG A 101 2.15 4.18 -4.84
C ARG A 101 3.40 3.32 -4.87
N ASP A 102 4.47 3.81 -5.46
CA ASP A 102 5.73 3.09 -5.60
C ASP A 102 6.66 3.47 -4.43
N TYR A 103 7.01 2.47 -3.62
CA TYR A 103 7.86 2.69 -2.45
C TYR A 103 9.22 3.31 -2.80
N GLU A 104 9.84 2.90 -3.90
CA GLU A 104 11.16 3.42 -4.29
C GLU A 104 11.05 4.90 -4.66
N ASN A 105 9.97 5.30 -5.34
CA ASN A 105 9.69 6.70 -5.66
C ASN A 105 9.39 7.55 -4.39
N VAL A 106 8.73 6.96 -3.38
CA VAL A 106 8.48 7.64 -2.11
C VAL A 106 9.79 7.81 -1.31
N LYS A 107 10.58 6.75 -1.15
CA LYS A 107 11.91 6.78 -0.52
C LYS A 107 12.79 7.84 -1.15
N ALA A 108 12.86 7.83 -2.48
CA ALA A 108 13.56 8.81 -3.27
C ALA A 108 13.19 10.26 -2.98
N ALA A 109 11.89 10.56 -2.98
CA ALA A 109 11.41 11.91 -2.77
C ALA A 109 11.70 12.40 -1.35
N ILE A 110 11.55 11.51 -0.36
CA ILE A 110 11.85 11.79 1.04
C ILE A 110 13.33 12.11 1.21
N LEU A 111 14.22 11.25 0.71
CA LEU A 111 15.67 11.46 0.79
C LEU A 111 16.08 12.73 0.02
N TYR A 112 15.58 12.94 -1.21
CA TYR A 112 15.88 14.15 -1.99
C TYR A 112 15.46 15.46 -1.32
N ARG A 113 14.34 15.48 -0.58
CA ARG A 113 13.90 16.70 0.11
C ARG A 113 14.62 16.95 1.44
N LEU A 114 15.25 15.94 2.01
CA LEU A 114 15.89 16.01 3.31
C LEU A 114 17.40 16.15 3.19
N GLU A 115 18.01 15.46 2.23
CA GLU A 115 19.37 15.67 1.79
C GLU A 115 19.37 16.75 0.72
N ILE A 116 19.88 17.93 1.09
CA ILE A 116 20.11 19.06 0.20
C ILE A 116 21.27 18.74 -0.77
N ASN A 117 21.19 17.65 -1.54
CA ASN A 117 22.10 17.32 -2.63
C ASN A 117 21.39 16.60 -3.81
N PRO A 118 21.04 17.32 -4.88
CA PRO A 118 20.28 16.79 -6.01
C PRO A 118 21.06 15.83 -6.94
N GLU A 119 22.37 15.68 -6.78
CA GLU A 119 23.24 14.98 -7.76
C GLU A 119 23.26 13.45 -7.62
N CYS A 120 23.03 12.92 -6.42
CA CYS A 120 23.06 11.46 -6.19
C CYS A 120 21.79 10.79 -6.72
N TYR A 121 20.62 11.42 -6.61
CA TYR A 121 19.35 10.79 -6.98
C TYR A 121 18.85 11.11 -8.41
N SER A 122 19.17 12.30 -8.97
CA SER A 122 18.77 12.64 -10.35
C SER A 122 19.29 11.62 -11.38
N ARG A 123 20.45 11.02 -11.14
CA ARG A 123 21.01 9.95 -11.98
C ARG A 123 20.18 8.67 -11.94
N LEU A 124 19.64 8.28 -10.79
CA LEU A 124 18.79 7.10 -10.63
C LEU A 124 17.41 7.29 -11.28
N PHE A 125 16.79 8.45 -11.05
CA PHE A 125 15.47 8.77 -11.61
C PHE A 125 15.52 8.93 -13.15
N HIS A 126 16.58 9.53 -13.69
CA HIS A 126 16.76 9.66 -15.13
C HIS A 126 17.23 8.38 -15.84
N ALA A 127 17.87 7.44 -15.12
CA ALA A 127 18.19 6.13 -15.67
C ALA A 127 16.93 5.29 -15.90
N LYS A 128 15.96 5.33 -14.98
CA LYS A 128 14.71 4.56 -15.07
C LYS A 128 13.72 5.07 -16.13
N LYS A 129 13.84 6.34 -16.54
CA LYS A 129 13.02 6.96 -17.60
C LYS A 129 13.54 6.71 -19.03
N ARG A 130 14.73 6.11 -19.18
CA ARG A 130 15.35 5.82 -20.50
C ARG A 130 15.51 4.33 -20.82
N ALA A 131 15.00 3.45 -19.95
CA ALA A 131 14.87 2.01 -20.21
C ALA A 131 13.41 1.68 -20.55
#